data_AF-A0A965UQ46-F1
#
_entry.id   AF-A0A965UQ46-F1
#
_cell.length_a   1.000
_cell.length_b   1.000
_cell.length_c   1.000
_cell.angle_alpha   90.00
_cell.angle_beta   90.00
_cell.angle_gamma   90.00
#
_symmetry.space_group_name_H-M   'P 1'
#
loop_
_entity.id
_entity.type
_entity.pdbx_description
1 polymer ?
#
loop_
_entity_poly.entity_id
_entity_poly.type
_entity_poly.pdbx_seq_one_letter_code
_entity_poly.pdbx_strand_id
1 'polypeptide(L)'
;MSRLRGGVFDEMEFVMEVFVMGVRFASAAALERHCREIIKGYAAGGLVGDDHRLFFLSLILERHDTPHEKILPGLEGEIVGIRVRHNDGHEFYKSSKTNVNHLFVVYQSGLEIDFSWKKCCSGFKPEAVATAAMRRAVADQIIQYKRLRFVSSGGSVTSDGDGRALDWGSACVDHYPNTFAFLRNSFLANEG
;
A
#
# COMPACT_ATOMS: atom_id res chain seq x y z
N MET A 1 -15.68 -13.22 54.19
CA MET A 1 -14.77 -13.37 53.03
C MET A 1 -15.55 -13.04 51.77
N SER A 2 -15.35 -11.83 51.25
CA SER A 2 -16.00 -11.31 50.04
C SER A 2 -15.24 -11.79 48.80
N ARG A 3 -15.94 -12.32 47.80
CA ARG A 3 -15.43 -12.46 46.43
C ARG A 3 -16.41 -11.75 45.48
N LEU A 4 -16.08 -10.50 45.20
CA LEU A 4 -16.46 -9.81 43.97
C LEU A 4 -15.37 -10.11 42.93
N ARG A 5 -15.74 -10.59 41.73
CA ARG A 5 -14.95 -10.59 40.46
C ARG A 5 -15.82 -11.29 39.40
N GLY A 6 -16.03 -10.77 38.20
CA GLY A 6 -15.52 -9.58 37.56
C GLY A 6 -16.48 -9.20 36.43
N GLY A 7 -16.60 -7.89 36.21
CA GLY A 7 -17.34 -7.34 35.08
C GLY A 7 -16.79 -7.86 33.77
N VAL A 8 -17.72 -8.22 32.89
CA VAL A 8 -17.48 -8.36 31.45
C VAL A 8 -17.16 -6.95 30.96
N PHE A 9 -15.87 -6.66 30.74
CA PHE A 9 -15.49 -5.53 29.91
C PHE A 9 -15.87 -5.91 28.49
N ASP A 10 -17.04 -5.41 28.09
CA ASP A 10 -17.45 -5.33 26.70
C ASP A 10 -16.42 -4.41 26.02
N GLU A 11 -15.45 -5.01 25.33
CA GLU A 11 -14.57 -4.29 24.41
C GLU A 11 -15.47 -3.74 23.30
N MET A 12 -16.04 -2.55 23.52
CA MET A 12 -16.58 -1.73 22.46
C MET A 12 -15.43 -1.43 21.51
N GLU A 13 -15.30 -2.27 20.49
CA GLU A 13 -14.57 -1.95 19.26
C GLU A 13 -15.15 -0.61 18.80
N PHE A 14 -14.44 0.49 19.06
CA PHE A 14 -14.78 1.79 18.54
C PHE A 14 -14.66 1.67 17.02
N VAL A 15 -15.78 1.38 16.37
CA VAL A 15 -15.87 1.37 14.93
C VAL A 15 -15.58 2.80 14.48
N MET A 16 -14.34 3.04 14.07
CA MET A 16 -13.87 4.36 13.71
C MET A 16 -14.53 4.73 12.39
N GLU A 17 -15.57 5.55 12.50
CA GLU A 17 -16.30 6.06 11.35
C GLU A 17 -15.36 6.89 10.48
N VAL A 18 -15.55 6.80 9.16
CA VAL A 18 -14.69 7.49 8.20
C VAL A 18 -15.54 8.52 7.48
N PHE A 19 -15.02 9.73 7.37
CA PHE A 19 -15.64 10.82 6.64
C PHE A 19 -14.80 11.12 5.39
N VAL A 20 -15.46 11.28 4.25
CA VAL A 20 -14.85 11.76 3.00
C VAL A 20 -15.86 12.66 2.30
N MET A 21 -15.50 13.89 1.96
CA MET A 21 -16.40 14.83 1.25
C MET A 21 -17.77 15.01 1.96
N GLY A 22 -17.78 14.99 3.30
CA GLY A 22 -19.01 15.09 4.10
C GLY A 22 -19.89 13.83 4.12
N VAL A 23 -19.52 12.76 3.41
CA VAL A 23 -20.19 11.46 3.46
C VAL A 23 -19.61 10.63 4.60
N ARG A 24 -20.50 10.12 5.46
CA ARG A 24 -20.16 9.25 6.58
C ARG A 24 -20.20 7.79 6.17
N PHE A 25 -19.10 7.08 6.41
CA PHE A 25 -18.99 5.64 6.24
C PHE A 25 -18.85 4.97 7.60
N ALA A 26 -19.63 3.90 7.81
CA ALA A 26 -19.62 3.15 9.06
C ALA A 26 -18.26 2.49 9.37
N SER A 27 -17.39 2.29 8.38
CA SER A 27 -16.04 1.74 8.57
C SER A 27 -15.16 1.97 7.34
N ALA A 28 -13.86 1.75 7.48
CA ALA A 28 -12.92 1.69 6.35
C ALA A 28 -13.31 0.64 5.29
N ALA A 29 -13.91 -0.48 5.71
CA ALA A 29 -14.42 -1.50 4.80
C ALA A 29 -15.65 -1.02 4.01
N ALA A 30 -16.53 -0.22 4.63
CA ALA A 30 -17.65 0.40 3.93
C ALA A 30 -17.18 1.43 2.89
N LEU A 31 -16.18 2.25 3.25
CA LEU A 31 -15.52 3.16 2.32
C LEU A 31 -14.85 2.41 1.16
N GLU A 32 -14.11 1.33 1.44
CA GLU A 32 -13.46 0.53 0.39
C GLU A 32 -14.48 -0.06 -0.58
N ARG A 33 -15.60 -0.60 -0.08
CA ARG A 33 -16.69 -1.11 -0.93
C ARG A 33 -17.25 -0.01 -1.82
N HIS A 34 -17.50 1.19 -1.27
CA HIS A 34 -17.99 2.32 -2.04
C HIS A 34 -17.02 2.74 -3.15
N CYS A 35 -15.73 2.91 -2.83
CA CYS A 35 -14.69 3.18 -3.83
C CYS A 35 -14.68 2.11 -4.93
N ARG A 36 -14.79 0.83 -4.55
CA ARG A 36 -14.78 -0.29 -5.50
C ARG A 36 -15.99 -0.26 -6.44
N GLU A 37 -17.18 0.06 -5.93
CA GLU A 37 -18.40 0.17 -6.76
C GLU A 37 -18.29 1.34 -7.75
N ILE A 38 -17.76 2.49 -7.32
CA ILE A 38 -17.45 3.60 -8.24
C ILE A 38 -16.50 3.11 -9.34
N ILE A 39 -15.37 2.49 -8.97
CA ILE A 39 -14.33 2.06 -9.91
C ILE A 39 -14.85 1.07 -10.94
N LYS A 40 -15.70 0.11 -10.53
CA LYS A 40 -16.31 -0.87 -11.45
C LYS A 40 -17.25 -0.25 -12.49
N GLY A 41 -17.80 0.93 -12.19
CA GLY A 41 -18.70 1.65 -13.10
C GLY A 41 -18.01 2.30 -14.29
N TYR A 42 -16.67 2.32 -14.32
CA TYR A 42 -15.89 2.95 -15.38
C TYR A 42 -15.13 1.93 -16.21
N ALA A 43 -14.90 2.23 -17.49
CA ALA A 43 -14.06 1.43 -18.37
C ALA A 43 -12.58 1.65 -18.07
N ALA A 44 -11.73 0.66 -18.42
CA ALA A 44 -10.28 0.80 -18.34
C ALA A 44 -9.81 1.96 -19.24
N GLY A 45 -8.96 2.83 -18.69
CA GLY A 45 -8.50 4.06 -19.34
C GLY A 45 -9.49 5.24 -19.26
N GLY A 46 -10.71 5.01 -18.76
CA GLY A 46 -11.74 6.04 -18.65
C GLY A 46 -11.48 7.04 -17.54
N LEU A 47 -11.87 8.29 -17.78
CA LEU A 47 -11.97 9.32 -16.73
C LEU A 47 -13.27 9.12 -15.95
N VAL A 48 -13.20 9.27 -14.64
CA VAL A 48 -14.38 9.29 -13.79
C VAL A 48 -15.18 10.58 -13.99
N GLY A 49 -16.48 10.53 -13.74
CA GLY A 49 -17.35 11.71 -13.80
C GLY A 49 -17.08 12.70 -12.67
N ASP A 50 -17.58 13.93 -12.79
CA ASP A 50 -17.21 15.05 -11.90
C ASP A 50 -17.46 14.77 -10.40
N ASP A 51 -18.61 14.19 -10.03
CA ASP A 51 -18.90 13.87 -8.63
C ASP A 51 -17.91 12.85 -8.05
N HIS A 52 -17.63 11.79 -8.81
CA HIS A 52 -16.66 10.77 -8.40
C HIS A 52 -15.22 11.29 -8.44
N ARG A 53 -14.91 12.23 -9.35
CA ARG A 53 -13.62 12.93 -9.40
C ARG A 53 -13.42 13.71 -8.11
N LEU A 54 -14.40 14.52 -7.72
CA LEU A 54 -14.35 15.30 -6.48
C LEU A 54 -14.21 14.38 -5.28
N PHE A 55 -14.98 13.30 -5.23
CA PHE A 55 -14.88 12.30 -4.17
C PHE A 55 -13.46 11.72 -4.03
N PHE A 56 -12.82 11.32 -5.13
CA PHE A 56 -11.47 10.77 -5.07
C PHE A 56 -10.39 11.81 -4.76
N LEU A 57 -10.55 13.05 -5.21
CA LEU A 57 -9.65 14.15 -4.82
C LEU A 57 -9.78 14.44 -3.31
N SER A 58 -11.00 14.50 -2.78
CA SER A 58 -11.25 14.57 -1.34
C SER A 58 -10.65 13.39 -0.59
N LEU A 59 -10.80 12.16 -1.11
CA LEU A 59 -10.19 10.97 -0.53
C LEU A 59 -8.66 11.12 -0.43
N ILE A 60 -8.00 11.66 -1.45
CA ILE A 60 -6.55 11.92 -1.40
C ILE A 60 -6.23 12.97 -0.33
N LEU A 61 -6.88 14.13 -0.38
CA LEU A 61 -6.58 15.25 0.51
C LEU A 61 -6.81 14.90 1.99
N GLU A 62 -7.86 14.14 2.28
CA GLU A 62 -8.28 13.84 3.65
C GLU A 62 -7.59 12.59 4.24
N ARG A 63 -7.09 11.68 3.39
CA ARG A 63 -6.67 10.33 3.85
C ARG A 63 -5.32 9.87 3.35
N HIS A 64 -4.73 10.49 2.34
CA HIS A 64 -3.38 10.16 1.89
C HIS A 64 -2.35 10.70 2.90
N ASP A 65 -1.24 9.98 3.13
CA ASP A 65 -0.16 10.43 4.01
C ASP A 65 0.62 11.62 3.43
N THR A 66 0.83 11.61 2.11
CA THR A 66 1.47 12.68 1.34
C THR A 66 0.57 13.23 0.21
N PRO A 67 -0.54 13.93 0.52
CA PRO A 67 -1.48 14.38 -0.51
C PRO A 67 -0.84 15.32 -1.55
N HIS A 68 0.13 16.14 -1.14
CA HIS A 68 0.87 17.07 -1.99
C HIS A 68 1.78 16.38 -3.04
N GLU A 69 2.12 15.11 -2.85
CA GLU A 69 2.84 14.32 -3.85
C GLU A 69 1.92 13.78 -4.95
N LYS A 70 0.60 13.85 -4.73
CA LYS A 70 -0.44 13.31 -5.63
C LYS A 70 -1.22 14.43 -6.31
N ILE A 71 -1.58 15.45 -5.53
CA ILE A 71 -2.18 16.71 -5.96
C ILE A 71 -1.09 17.77 -5.82
N LEU A 72 -0.46 18.12 -6.94
CA LEU A 72 0.72 18.97 -6.96
C LEU A 72 0.33 20.43 -6.62
N PRO A 73 0.94 21.03 -5.59
CA PRO A 73 0.66 22.42 -5.22
C PRO A 73 0.89 23.39 -6.38
N GLY A 74 -0.11 24.23 -6.65
CA GLY A 74 -0.08 25.22 -7.74
C GLY A 74 -0.50 24.68 -9.12
N LEU A 75 -0.77 23.37 -9.24
CA LEU A 75 -1.27 22.74 -10.47
C LEU A 75 -2.69 22.17 -10.29
N GLU A 76 -3.41 22.55 -9.23
CA GLU A 76 -4.74 22.02 -8.93
C GLU A 76 -5.75 22.34 -10.05
N GLY A 77 -5.62 23.54 -10.66
CA GLY A 77 -6.44 23.95 -11.80
C GLY A 77 -6.09 23.22 -13.11
N GLU A 78 -4.96 22.51 -13.15
CA GLU A 78 -4.55 21.70 -14.31
C GLU A 78 -5.04 20.25 -14.22
N ILE A 79 -5.72 19.86 -13.14
CA ILE A 79 -6.25 18.52 -12.99
C ILE A 79 -7.43 18.31 -13.95
N VAL A 80 -7.24 17.41 -14.91
CA VAL A 80 -8.28 16.99 -15.86
C VAL A 80 -9.27 16.06 -15.17
N GLY A 81 -8.78 15.10 -14.39
CA GLY A 81 -9.62 14.20 -13.62
C GLY A 81 -8.90 13.01 -13.01
N ILE A 82 -9.68 12.00 -12.62
CA ILE A 82 -9.16 10.73 -12.12
C ILE A 82 -9.38 9.67 -13.21
N ARG A 83 -8.32 8.94 -13.58
CA ARG A 83 -8.38 7.86 -14.56
C ARG A 83 -8.37 6.51 -13.87
N VAL A 84 -9.24 5.61 -14.34
CA VAL A 84 -9.28 4.21 -13.92
C VAL A 84 -8.42 3.38 -14.86
N ARG A 85 -7.55 2.53 -14.33
CA ARG A 85 -6.91 1.44 -15.10
C ARG A 85 -7.21 0.12 -14.41
N HIS A 86 -8.00 -0.71 -15.08
CA HIS A 86 -8.17 -2.10 -14.66
C HIS A 86 -6.91 -2.88 -15.01
N ASN A 87 -6.62 -3.86 -14.17
CA ASN A 87 -5.44 -4.66 -14.35
C ASN A 87 -5.78 -5.90 -15.19
N ASP A 88 -5.65 -5.74 -16.51
CA ASP A 88 -5.87 -6.80 -17.48
C ASP A 88 -4.50 -7.46 -17.76
N GLY A 89 -3.96 -8.20 -16.79
CA GLY A 89 -2.66 -8.87 -16.91
C GLY A 89 -1.44 -7.97 -16.61
N HIS A 90 -0.76 -8.23 -15.50
CA HIS A 90 0.41 -7.45 -15.06
C HIS A 90 1.69 -7.79 -15.86
N GLU A 91 2.21 -6.84 -16.66
CA GLU A 91 3.64 -6.81 -17.03
C GLU A 91 4.36 -5.53 -16.56
N PHE A 92 3.66 -4.41 -16.33
CA PHE A 92 4.31 -3.11 -16.12
C PHE A 92 4.76 -2.81 -14.67
N TYR A 93 4.10 -3.41 -13.66
CA TYR A 93 4.44 -3.20 -12.25
C TYR A 93 4.96 -4.51 -11.63
N LYS A 94 6.27 -4.76 -11.79
CA LYS A 94 6.98 -5.98 -11.37
C LYS A 94 6.90 -6.35 -9.87
N SER A 95 6.19 -5.60 -9.03
CA SER A 95 6.20 -5.76 -7.57
C SER A 95 4.83 -6.01 -6.91
N SER A 96 3.71 -5.91 -7.61
CA SER A 96 2.39 -6.20 -7.03
C SER A 96 1.68 -7.30 -7.80
N LYS A 97 1.69 -8.53 -7.29
CA LYS A 97 0.86 -9.65 -7.79
C LYS A 97 -0.62 -9.52 -7.40
N THR A 98 -1.04 -8.39 -6.82
CA THR A 98 -2.43 -8.20 -6.40
C THR A 98 -3.20 -7.48 -7.48
N ASN A 99 -4.24 -8.14 -8.02
CA ASN A 99 -5.25 -7.58 -8.90
C ASN A 99 -5.93 -6.37 -8.25
N VAL A 100 -5.32 -5.20 -8.38
CA VAL A 100 -5.87 -3.96 -7.83
C VAL A 100 -6.07 -3.01 -9.00
N ASN A 101 -7.31 -2.56 -9.19
CA ASN A 101 -7.60 -1.45 -10.09
C ASN A 101 -6.78 -0.23 -9.65
N HIS A 102 -6.10 0.41 -10.58
CA HIS A 102 -5.24 1.56 -10.31
C HIS A 102 -5.99 2.86 -10.65
N LEU A 103 -5.77 3.88 -9.82
CA LEU A 103 -6.31 5.22 -10.04
C LEU A 103 -5.15 6.21 -10.18
N PHE A 104 -5.34 7.16 -11.10
CA PHE A 104 -4.34 8.18 -11.42
C PHE A 104 -4.99 9.57 -11.40
N VAL A 105 -4.33 10.55 -10.79
CA VAL A 105 -4.62 11.97 -11.01
C VAL A 105 -4.00 12.36 -12.35
N VAL A 106 -4.82 12.87 -13.26
CA VAL A 106 -4.40 13.23 -14.63
C VAL A 106 -4.37 14.75 -14.76
N TYR A 107 -3.27 15.28 -15.27
CA TYR A 107 -3.05 16.71 -15.51
C TYR A 107 -3.16 17.05 -17.00
N GLN A 108 -3.42 18.32 -17.32
CA GLN A 108 -3.53 18.82 -18.71
C GLN A 108 -2.27 18.57 -19.54
N SER A 109 -1.10 18.55 -18.88
CA SER A 109 0.20 18.22 -19.49
C SER A 109 0.32 16.76 -19.95
N GLY A 110 -0.63 15.90 -19.60
CA GLY A 110 -0.56 14.46 -19.81
C GLY A 110 0.18 13.71 -18.69
N LEU A 111 0.68 14.41 -17.67
CA LEU A 111 1.22 13.79 -16.46
C LEU A 111 0.12 12.99 -15.75
N GLU A 112 0.46 11.77 -15.35
CA GLU A 112 -0.40 10.92 -14.52
C GLU A 112 0.35 10.52 -13.24
N ILE A 113 -0.26 10.78 -12.08
CA ILE A 113 0.30 10.40 -10.79
C ILE A 113 -0.59 9.34 -10.15
N ASP A 114 -0.02 8.18 -9.84
CA ASP A 114 -0.73 7.09 -9.18
C ASP A 114 -0.94 7.37 -7.70
N PHE A 115 -2.10 6.96 -7.17
CA PHE A 115 -2.35 6.92 -5.74
C PHE A 115 -3.01 5.62 -5.32
N SER A 116 -2.73 5.17 -4.11
CA SER A 116 -3.30 3.94 -3.58
C SER A 116 -4.63 4.22 -2.88
N TRP A 117 -5.73 4.18 -3.62
CA TRP A 117 -7.08 4.37 -3.06
C TRP A 117 -7.39 3.38 -1.93
N LYS A 118 -6.90 2.14 -2.01
CA LYS A 118 -7.01 1.15 -0.92
C LYS A 118 -6.33 1.62 0.36
N LYS A 119 -5.11 2.17 0.27
CA LYS A 119 -4.42 2.72 1.45
C LYS A 119 -5.15 3.95 2.01
N CYS A 120 -5.74 4.78 1.16
CA CYS A 120 -6.59 5.90 1.62
C CYS A 120 -7.81 5.39 2.41
N CYS A 121 -8.36 4.21 2.06
CA CYS A 121 -9.43 3.58 2.82
C CYS A 121 -8.92 3.00 4.15
N SER A 122 -7.92 2.12 4.09
CA SER A 122 -7.43 1.36 5.25
C SER A 122 -6.56 2.16 6.23
N GLY A 123 -6.13 3.36 5.84
CA GLY A 123 -5.17 4.17 6.55
C GLY A 123 -3.71 3.79 6.25
N PHE A 124 -2.82 4.72 6.55
CA PHE A 124 -1.37 4.57 6.46
C PHE A 124 -0.86 4.21 7.85
N LYS A 125 -0.59 2.92 8.06
CA LYS A 125 -0.10 2.42 9.35
C LYS A 125 1.30 3.00 9.62
N PRO A 126 1.54 3.72 10.74
CA PRO A 126 2.88 4.19 11.12
C PRO A 126 3.90 3.05 11.15
N GLU A 127 3.47 1.85 11.52
CA GLU A 127 4.29 0.64 11.51
C GLU A 127 4.75 0.26 10.10
N ALA A 128 3.92 0.54 9.07
CA ALA A 128 4.31 0.34 7.68
C ALA A 128 5.38 1.35 7.23
N VAL A 129 5.31 2.60 7.71
CA VAL A 129 6.32 3.63 7.47
C VAL A 129 7.64 3.25 8.16
N ALA A 130 7.58 2.87 9.44
CA ALA A 130 8.74 2.39 10.18
C ALA A 130 9.35 1.14 9.53
N THR A 131 8.53 0.20 9.08
CA THR A 131 8.98 -1.00 8.36
C THR A 131 9.67 -0.63 7.05
N ALA A 132 9.13 0.32 6.29
CA ALA A 132 9.75 0.80 5.06
C ALA A 132 11.09 1.49 5.33
N ALA A 133 11.19 2.29 6.39
CA ALA A 133 12.42 2.93 6.82
C ALA A 133 13.48 1.90 7.24
N MET A 134 13.10 0.90 8.03
CA MET A 134 13.99 -0.21 8.42
C MET A 134 14.48 -0.98 7.19
N ARG A 135 13.61 -1.27 6.22
CA ARG A 135 14.00 -1.90 4.95
C ARG A 135 15.02 -1.06 4.18
N ARG A 136 14.80 0.25 4.12
CA ARG A 136 15.71 1.18 3.43
C ARG A 136 17.08 1.24 4.13
N ALA A 137 17.11 1.24 5.46
CA ALA A 137 18.34 1.28 6.24
C ALA A 137 19.28 0.08 5.95
N VAL A 138 18.71 -1.10 5.65
CA VAL A 138 19.50 -2.31 5.35
C VAL A 138 19.59 -2.63 3.85
N ALA A 139 18.95 -1.83 2.98
CA ALA A 139 18.82 -2.15 1.56
C ALA A 139 20.18 -2.30 0.87
N ASP A 140 21.10 -1.37 1.11
CA ASP A 140 22.43 -1.40 0.50
C ASP A 140 23.26 -2.59 0.96
N GLN A 141 23.14 -2.97 2.24
CA GLN A 141 23.81 -4.14 2.80
C GLN A 141 23.28 -5.43 2.15
N ILE A 142 21.96 -5.53 1.97
CA ILE A 142 21.33 -6.66 1.27
C ILE A 142 21.78 -6.72 -0.19
N ILE A 143 21.83 -5.58 -0.89
CA ILE A 143 22.28 -5.52 -2.29
C ILE A 143 23.74 -5.95 -2.41
N GLN A 144 24.62 -5.45 -1.53
CA GLN A 144 26.03 -5.83 -1.51
C GLN A 144 26.21 -7.33 -1.23
N TYR A 145 25.49 -7.87 -0.23
CA TYR A 145 25.51 -9.29 0.07
C TYR A 145 25.04 -10.14 -1.12
N LYS A 146 23.93 -9.76 -1.77
CA LYS A 146 23.45 -10.43 -2.99
C LYS A 146 24.49 -10.38 -4.10
N ARG A 147 25.12 -9.23 -4.36
CA ARG A 147 26.17 -9.11 -5.39
C ARG A 147 27.31 -10.07 -5.14
N LEU A 148 27.84 -10.12 -3.92
CA LEU A 148 28.92 -11.04 -3.55
C LEU A 148 28.52 -12.49 -3.79
N ARG A 149 27.33 -12.89 -3.33
CA ARG A 149 26.84 -14.27 -3.52
C ARG A 149 26.65 -14.64 -4.99
N PHE A 150 26.06 -13.78 -5.80
CA PHE A 150 25.87 -14.06 -7.23
C PHE A 150 27.20 -14.10 -8.00
N VAL A 151 28.16 -13.22 -7.68
CA VAL A 151 29.50 -13.24 -8.30
C VAL A 151 30.28 -14.49 -7.92
N SER A 152 30.29 -14.86 -6.63
CA SER A 152 31.00 -16.05 -6.15
C SER A 152 30.38 -17.37 -6.62
N SER A 153 29.11 -17.37 -7.00
CA SER A 153 28.37 -18.59 -7.42
C SER A 153 28.20 -18.69 -8.94
N GLY A 154 28.96 -17.92 -9.73
CA GLY A 154 28.89 -17.98 -11.20
C GLY A 154 27.57 -17.48 -11.79
N GLY A 155 26.83 -16.63 -11.08
CA GLY A 155 25.59 -16.01 -11.56
C GLY A 155 24.28 -16.70 -11.18
N SER A 156 24.33 -17.83 -10.45
CA SER A 156 23.13 -18.50 -9.94
C SER A 156 23.30 -18.81 -8.45
N VAL A 157 22.32 -18.42 -7.64
CA VAL A 157 22.31 -18.71 -6.20
C VAL A 157 21.17 -19.67 -5.93
N THR A 158 21.41 -20.75 -5.20
CA THR A 158 20.36 -21.70 -4.86
C THR A 158 19.60 -21.23 -3.62
N SER A 159 18.28 -21.40 -3.64
CA SER A 159 17.41 -21.18 -2.48
C SER A 159 17.71 -22.21 -1.40
N ASP A 160 18.03 -21.73 -0.18
CA ASP A 160 18.25 -22.60 0.97
C ASP A 160 16.99 -23.35 1.41
N GLY A 161 15.81 -22.94 0.95
CA GLY A 161 14.53 -23.52 1.38
C GLY A 161 13.95 -24.61 0.50
N ASP A 162 14.03 -24.44 -0.81
CA ASP A 162 13.47 -25.38 -1.79
C ASP A 162 14.50 -25.88 -2.81
N GLY A 163 15.77 -25.48 -2.66
CA GLY A 163 16.86 -25.93 -3.51
C GLY A 163 16.77 -25.45 -4.97
N ARG A 164 15.83 -24.53 -5.28
CA ARG A 164 15.68 -24.00 -6.64
C ARG A 164 16.70 -22.90 -6.92
N ALA A 165 17.12 -22.79 -8.17
CA ALA A 165 17.94 -21.66 -8.61
C ALA A 165 17.14 -20.35 -8.48
N LEU A 166 17.74 -19.36 -7.84
CA LEU A 166 17.26 -18.01 -7.73
C LEU A 166 18.05 -17.13 -8.70
N ASP A 167 17.31 -16.31 -9.44
CA ASP A 167 17.86 -15.17 -10.15
C ASP A 167 17.86 -13.92 -9.25
N TRP A 168 18.40 -12.82 -9.77
CA TRP A 168 18.48 -11.57 -9.03
C TRP A 168 17.10 -11.05 -8.55
N GLY A 169 16.04 -11.24 -9.34
CA GLY A 169 14.70 -10.73 -9.03
C GLY A 169 13.92 -11.60 -8.04
N SER A 170 14.17 -12.90 -8.07
CA SER A 170 13.51 -13.90 -7.21
C SER A 170 14.20 -14.09 -5.85
N ALA A 171 15.48 -13.71 -5.73
CA ALA A 171 16.20 -13.68 -4.45
C ALA A 171 15.67 -12.55 -3.54
N CYS A 172 14.65 -12.84 -2.74
CA CYS A 172 14.02 -11.88 -1.84
C CYS A 172 14.08 -12.33 -0.37
N VAL A 173 14.02 -11.37 0.55
CA VAL A 173 14.13 -11.58 2.01
C VAL A 173 12.79 -11.95 2.69
N ASP A 174 11.73 -12.14 1.91
CA ASP A 174 10.36 -12.32 2.41
C ASP A 174 9.82 -13.77 2.25
N HIS A 175 10.66 -14.73 1.83
CA HIS A 175 10.22 -16.08 1.47
C HIS A 175 10.94 -17.24 2.18
N TYR A 176 11.58 -17.01 3.33
CA TYR A 176 12.25 -18.07 4.14
C TYR A 176 12.00 -17.86 5.66
N PRO A 177 12.13 -18.86 6.57
CA PRO A 177 11.66 -18.80 7.97
C PRO A 177 12.09 -17.55 8.73
N ASN A 178 13.32 -17.07 8.47
CA ASN A 178 13.81 -15.79 8.97
C ASN A 178 13.45 -14.67 7.98
N THR A 179 12.16 -14.42 7.82
CA THR A 179 11.70 -13.29 6.98
C THR A 179 12.17 -11.96 7.57
N PHE A 180 12.23 -10.91 6.74
CA PHE A 180 12.45 -9.55 7.24
C PHE A 180 11.47 -9.20 8.38
N ALA A 181 10.21 -9.62 8.28
CA ALA A 181 9.21 -9.40 9.32
C ALA A 181 9.58 -10.08 10.64
N PHE A 182 10.09 -11.33 10.58
CA PHE A 182 10.56 -12.05 11.76
C PHE A 182 11.76 -11.33 12.39
N LEU A 183 12.78 -10.98 11.60
CA LEU A 183 13.99 -10.29 12.10
C LEU A 183 13.65 -8.92 12.71
N ARG A 184 12.77 -8.15 12.06
CA ARG A 184 12.25 -6.90 12.59
C ARG A 184 11.56 -7.10 13.94
N ASN A 185 10.66 -8.07 14.05
CA ASN A 185 9.91 -8.31 15.29
C ASN A 185 10.85 -8.74 16.42
N SER A 186 11.85 -9.57 16.13
CA SER A 186 12.86 -9.98 17.12
C SER A 186 13.74 -8.81 17.58
N PHE A 187 14.13 -7.91 16.67
CA PHE A 187 14.85 -6.70 17.03
C PHE A 187 14.02 -5.81 17.96
N LEU A 188 12.77 -5.53 17.58
CA LEU A 188 11.86 -4.70 18.38
C LEU A 188 11.54 -5.31 19.75
N ALA A 189 11.51 -6.64 19.88
CA ALA A 189 11.23 -7.32 21.14
C ALA A 189 12.42 -7.33 22.13
N ASN A 190 13.65 -7.19 21.62
CA ASN A 190 14.86 -7.28 22.43
C ASN A 190 15.51 -5.91 22.73
N GLU A 191 15.30 -4.92 21.87
CA GLU A 191 15.94 -3.60 21.94
C GLU A 191 14.93 -2.43 22.09
N GLY A 192 13.62 -2.73 22.07
CA GLY A 192 12.52 -1.76 22.12
C GLY A 192 12.04 -1.41 23.52
#